data_AF-A0A7V5C5F4-F1
#
_entry.id   AF-A0A7V5C5F4-F1
#
_cell.length_a   1.000
_cell.length_b   1.000
_cell.length_c   1.000
_cell.angle_alpha   90.00
_cell.angle_beta   90.00
_cell.angle_gamma   90.00
#
_symmetry.space_group_name_H-M   'P 1'
#
loop_
_entity.id
_entity.type
_entity.pdbx_description
1 polymer ?
#
loop_
_entity_poly.entity_id
_entity_poly.type
_entity_poly.pdbx_seq_one_letter_code
_entity_poly.pdbx_strand_id
1 'polypeptide(L)'
;MRNLLVCLLAVLWASAPTGAVAAEPHDVGLVDTSEGRWYLGTGAAARAFYFGNPGDYPFMGDWDCDGVDTPGLYRRSDGYVYLRNSNTQGVADVRFFFGNPGDLPLAGDFDGDGCDTVSIYRPSEGKVYIINELGENDGGLGAAEFAYYFGNPGDQPFVGDFDGDGIDTIGLHRESTGLVYSRNSHTQGVADHSFIFGDPGDRLVAGDWNGDGRDSPGIYRPTTRRFYLRYTNTQGIADEEIPWGEASWLPVAGRFGLP
;
A
#
# COMPACT_ATOMS: atom_id res chain seq x y z
N MET A 1 43.67 53.26 30.57
CA MET A 1 42.31 53.28 29.98
C MET A 1 42.47 53.01 28.50
N ARG A 2 41.99 51.95 27.84
CA ARG A 2 41.13 50.80 28.14
C ARG A 2 41.61 49.63 27.25
N ASN A 3 41.61 48.42 27.78
CA ASN A 3 41.71 47.18 26.98
C ASN A 3 40.44 47.04 26.14
N LEU A 4 40.56 46.70 24.85
CA LEU A 4 39.46 46.14 24.08
C LEU A 4 39.90 44.79 23.52
N LEU A 5 39.42 43.74 24.18
CA LEU A 5 39.48 42.36 23.73
C LEU A 5 38.43 42.20 22.62
N VAL A 6 38.84 42.02 21.37
CA VAL A 6 37.91 41.68 20.28
C VAL A 6 37.75 40.17 20.30
N CYS A 7 36.63 39.72 20.84
CA CYS A 7 36.17 38.33 20.78
C CYS A 7 35.69 38.07 19.35
N LEU A 8 36.46 37.32 18.56
CA LEU A 8 36.05 36.92 17.22
C LEU A 8 35.12 35.70 17.36
N LEU A 9 33.82 35.93 17.22
CA LEU A 9 32.81 34.88 17.17
C LEU A 9 33.00 34.10 15.86
N ALA A 10 33.48 32.85 15.94
CA ALA A 10 33.46 31.93 14.81
C ALA A 10 32.01 31.50 14.58
N VAL A 11 31.39 31.99 13.50
CA VAL A 11 30.12 31.45 13.01
C VAL A 11 30.44 30.12 12.33
N LEU A 12 30.23 29.01 13.05
CA LEU A 12 30.15 27.70 12.43
C LEU A 12 28.87 27.68 11.59
N TRP A 13 29.03 27.65 10.27
CA TRP A 13 27.98 27.21 9.37
C TRP A 13 27.84 25.70 9.57
N ALA A 14 26.85 25.29 10.35
CA ALA A 14 26.36 23.92 10.26
C ALA A 14 25.73 23.79 8.87
N SER A 15 26.36 23.02 7.99
CA SER A 15 25.70 22.51 6.79
C SER A 15 24.47 21.73 7.26
N ALA A 16 23.28 22.20 6.91
CA ALA A 16 22.06 21.42 7.04
C ALA A 16 22.27 20.06 6.37
N PRO A 17 21.74 18.97 6.93
CA PRO A 17 21.79 17.68 6.26
C PRO A 17 21.18 17.86 4.86
N THR A 18 21.89 17.32 3.87
CA THR A 18 21.48 17.23 2.47
C THR A 18 20.02 16.80 2.41
N GLY A 19 19.20 17.61 1.73
CA GLY A 19 17.76 17.39 1.64
C GLY A 19 17.44 15.96 1.24
N ALA A 20 16.50 15.36 1.94
CA ALA A 20 15.79 14.20 1.43
C ALA A 20 15.32 14.57 0.03
N VAL A 21 15.76 13.81 -0.97
CA VAL A 21 15.13 13.87 -2.29
C VAL A 21 13.68 13.48 -2.01
N ALA A 22 12.72 14.33 -2.40
CA ALA A 22 11.31 13.99 -2.29
C ALA A 22 11.14 12.62 -2.93
N ALA A 23 10.58 11.69 -2.18
CA ALA A 23 10.41 10.32 -2.61
C ALA A 23 9.52 10.34 -3.86
N GLU A 24 9.87 9.58 -4.90
CA GLU A 24 9.09 9.58 -6.16
C GLU A 24 7.62 9.22 -5.86
N PRO A 25 6.64 9.99 -6.38
CA PRO A 25 5.24 9.71 -6.13
C PRO A 25 4.85 8.26 -6.47
N HIS A 26 3.89 7.71 -5.73
CA HIS A 26 3.33 6.41 -6.04
C HIS A 26 2.51 6.47 -7.33
N ASP A 27 2.56 5.38 -8.08
CA ASP A 27 1.80 5.18 -9.31
C ASP A 27 0.67 4.17 -9.09
N VAL A 28 -0.26 4.13 -10.04
CA VAL A 28 -1.32 3.11 -10.09
C VAL A 28 -1.05 2.08 -11.17
N GLY A 29 -1.48 0.85 -10.91
CA GLY A 29 -1.48 -0.26 -11.84
C GLY A 29 -2.81 -1.02 -11.83
N LEU A 30 -2.97 -1.90 -12.80
CA LEU A 30 -4.12 -2.81 -12.89
C LEU A 30 -3.67 -4.22 -13.19
N VAL A 31 -4.42 -5.19 -12.69
CA VAL A 31 -4.16 -6.62 -12.90
C VAL A 31 -5.39 -7.30 -13.49
N ASP A 32 -5.21 -7.91 -14.65
CA ASP A 32 -6.16 -8.87 -15.20
C ASP A 32 -5.98 -10.21 -14.47
N THR A 33 -6.77 -10.41 -13.44
CA THR A 33 -6.75 -11.63 -12.63
C THR A 33 -7.32 -12.84 -13.35
N SER A 34 -7.93 -12.69 -14.53
CA SER A 34 -8.37 -13.85 -15.34
C SER A 34 -7.23 -14.45 -16.16
N GLU A 35 -6.18 -13.67 -16.42
CA GLU A 35 -5.00 -14.10 -17.18
C GLU A 35 -3.71 -14.12 -16.33
N GLY A 36 -3.72 -13.55 -15.12
CA GLY A 36 -2.51 -13.31 -14.34
C GLY A 36 -1.62 -12.26 -14.99
N ARG A 37 -2.21 -11.25 -15.64
CA ARG A 37 -1.48 -10.23 -16.40
C ARG A 37 -1.50 -8.89 -15.68
N TRP A 38 -0.32 -8.37 -15.41
CA TRP A 38 -0.09 -7.12 -14.70
C TRP A 38 0.16 -5.99 -15.68
N TYR A 39 -0.29 -4.79 -15.33
CA TYR A 39 -0.03 -3.53 -16.02
C TYR A 39 0.35 -2.49 -14.98
N LEU A 40 1.64 -2.21 -14.83
CA LEU A 40 2.15 -1.20 -13.89
C LEU A 40 2.30 0.14 -14.60
N GLY A 41 1.70 1.19 -14.03
CA GLY A 41 1.48 2.47 -14.70
C GLY A 41 0.24 2.46 -15.59
N THR A 42 0.08 3.51 -16.40
CA THR A 42 -1.15 3.75 -17.17
C THR A 42 -0.90 3.96 -18.66
N GLY A 43 -1.96 3.77 -19.45
CA GLY A 43 -1.93 4.01 -20.90
C GLY A 43 -0.98 3.10 -21.66
N ALA A 44 -0.52 3.57 -22.82
CA ALA A 44 0.41 2.83 -23.68
C ALA A 44 1.82 2.68 -23.06
N ALA A 45 2.15 3.43 -22.01
CA ALA A 45 3.41 3.36 -21.31
C ALA A 45 3.42 2.27 -20.22
N ALA A 46 2.26 1.71 -19.86
CA ALA A 46 2.15 0.72 -18.80
C ALA A 46 3.05 -0.51 -19.08
N ARG A 47 3.87 -0.87 -18.09
CA ARG A 47 4.69 -2.07 -18.13
C ARG A 47 3.80 -3.29 -17.95
N ALA A 48 3.79 -4.19 -18.95
CA ALA A 48 2.99 -5.39 -18.90
C ALA A 48 3.82 -6.68 -18.79
N PHE A 49 3.41 -7.60 -17.93
CA PHE A 49 4.02 -8.92 -17.76
C PHE A 49 3.03 -9.93 -17.16
N TYR A 50 3.39 -11.21 -17.18
CA TYR A 50 2.60 -12.27 -16.54
C TYR A 50 3.21 -12.68 -15.21
N PHE A 51 2.38 -12.80 -14.18
CA PHE A 51 2.72 -13.39 -12.90
C PHE A 51 1.44 -13.87 -12.19
N GLY A 52 1.45 -15.12 -11.73
CA GLY A 52 0.32 -15.74 -11.06
C GLY A 52 -0.57 -16.60 -11.94
N ASN A 53 -1.57 -17.18 -11.30
CA ASN A 53 -2.61 -17.97 -11.92
C ASN A 53 -3.95 -17.20 -11.92
N PRO A 54 -4.90 -17.59 -12.79
CA PRO A 54 -6.23 -17.01 -12.76
C PRO A 54 -6.90 -17.12 -11.39
N GLY A 55 -7.37 -16.00 -10.86
CA GLY A 55 -8.07 -15.90 -9.57
C GLY A 55 -7.21 -15.61 -8.34
N ASP A 56 -5.88 -15.55 -8.49
CA ASP A 56 -4.98 -15.06 -7.44
C ASP A 56 -5.30 -13.59 -7.13
N TYR A 57 -5.18 -13.19 -5.86
CA TYR A 57 -5.42 -11.81 -5.42
C TYR A 57 -4.11 -11.02 -5.45
N PRO A 58 -3.99 -9.96 -6.28
CA PRO A 58 -2.78 -9.18 -6.42
C PRO A 58 -2.65 -8.09 -5.35
N PHE A 59 -1.42 -7.81 -4.97
CA PHE A 59 -1.02 -6.68 -4.13
C PHE A 59 0.45 -6.33 -4.44
N MET A 60 0.94 -5.24 -3.88
CA MET A 60 2.30 -4.72 -4.12
C MET A 60 2.98 -4.43 -2.80
N GLY A 61 4.31 -4.45 -2.80
CA GLY A 61 5.14 -4.01 -1.68
C GLY A 61 6.63 -4.20 -1.93
N ASP A 62 7.45 -3.57 -1.12
CA ASP A 62 8.93 -3.62 -1.12
C ASP A 62 9.47 -4.73 -0.21
N TRP A 63 9.41 -5.98 -0.70
CA TRP A 63 9.77 -7.17 0.09
C TRP A 63 11.27 -7.31 0.39
N ASP A 64 12.14 -6.65 -0.39
CA ASP A 64 13.59 -6.73 -0.27
C ASP A 64 14.27 -5.39 0.03
N CYS A 65 13.47 -4.41 0.46
CA CYS A 65 13.89 -3.15 1.06
C CYS A 65 14.74 -2.29 0.12
N ASP A 66 14.47 -2.35 -1.19
CA ASP A 66 15.22 -1.60 -2.20
C ASP A 66 14.53 -0.28 -2.61
N GLY A 67 13.36 0.00 -2.02
CA GLY A 67 12.49 1.14 -2.28
C GLY A 67 11.61 0.96 -3.50
N VAL A 68 11.49 -0.24 -4.07
CA VAL A 68 10.64 -0.53 -5.23
C VAL A 68 9.58 -1.55 -4.88
N ASP A 69 8.33 -1.12 -5.02
CA ASP A 69 7.19 -2.02 -4.88
C ASP A 69 7.13 -3.02 -6.03
N THR A 70 7.03 -4.29 -5.65
CA THR A 70 7.06 -5.42 -6.56
C THR A 70 5.90 -6.40 -6.31
N PRO A 71 5.57 -7.28 -7.26
CA PRO A 71 4.30 -7.99 -7.24
C PRO A 71 4.20 -9.06 -6.14
N GLY A 72 3.10 -9.01 -5.40
CA GLY A 72 2.63 -10.06 -4.49
C GLY A 72 1.32 -10.69 -4.96
N LEU A 73 1.13 -11.98 -4.66
CA LEU A 73 -0.10 -12.71 -4.93
C LEU A 73 -0.53 -13.52 -3.72
N TYR A 74 -1.82 -13.47 -3.39
CA TYR A 74 -2.45 -14.33 -2.41
C TYR A 74 -3.39 -15.31 -3.07
N ARG A 75 -3.07 -16.60 -2.97
CA ARG A 75 -3.90 -17.68 -3.51
C ARG A 75 -4.85 -18.20 -2.45
N ARG A 76 -6.09 -17.72 -2.49
CA ARG A 76 -7.14 -18.09 -1.52
C ARG A 76 -7.51 -19.57 -1.52
N SER A 77 -7.21 -20.31 -2.58
CA SER A 77 -7.55 -21.74 -2.67
C SER A 77 -6.68 -22.63 -1.78
N ASP A 78 -5.46 -22.20 -1.46
CA ASP A 78 -4.48 -22.96 -0.68
C ASP A 78 -3.76 -22.14 0.40
N GLY A 79 -4.01 -20.83 0.48
CA GLY A 79 -3.45 -19.94 1.49
C GLY A 79 -1.99 -19.55 1.22
N TYR A 80 -1.50 -19.72 -0.01
CA TYR A 80 -0.14 -19.34 -0.34
C TYR A 80 0.00 -17.86 -0.66
N VAL A 81 1.12 -17.31 -0.21
CA VAL A 81 1.68 -16.04 -0.64
C VAL A 81 2.81 -16.32 -1.63
N TYR A 82 2.87 -15.55 -2.72
CA TYR A 82 3.94 -15.58 -3.71
C TYR A 82 4.41 -14.16 -3.98
N LEU A 83 5.70 -13.88 -3.74
CA LEU A 83 6.29 -12.56 -3.90
C LEU A 83 7.40 -12.60 -4.95
N ARG A 84 7.55 -11.50 -5.68
CA ARG A 84 8.60 -11.26 -6.66
C ARG A 84 9.38 -10.06 -6.22
N ASN A 85 10.70 -10.08 -6.41
CA ASN A 85 11.57 -8.92 -6.15
C ASN A 85 11.86 -8.13 -7.44
N SER A 86 10.96 -8.22 -8.42
CA SER A 86 11.10 -7.46 -9.66
C SER A 86 9.80 -7.33 -10.43
N ASN A 87 9.66 -6.19 -11.10
CA ASN A 87 8.55 -5.85 -12.00
C ASN A 87 8.69 -6.51 -13.39
N THR A 88 8.91 -7.82 -13.40
CA THR A 88 9.12 -8.64 -14.60
C THR A 88 8.45 -10.02 -14.50
N GLN A 89 8.18 -10.64 -15.66
CA GLN A 89 7.67 -12.01 -15.71
C GLN A 89 8.68 -13.01 -15.12
N GLY A 90 8.19 -13.90 -14.25
CA GLY A 90 9.02 -14.92 -13.61
C GLY A 90 8.24 -15.78 -12.63
N VAL A 91 8.95 -16.71 -12.00
CA VAL A 91 8.45 -17.44 -10.83
C VAL A 91 8.70 -16.62 -9.57
N ALA A 92 7.93 -16.89 -8.50
CA ALA A 92 8.11 -16.22 -7.22
C ALA A 92 9.51 -16.43 -6.65
N ASP A 93 10.08 -15.38 -6.08
CA ASP A 93 11.36 -15.39 -5.37
C ASP A 93 11.15 -15.86 -3.92
N VAL A 94 10.03 -15.44 -3.31
CA VAL A 94 9.61 -15.84 -1.97
C VAL A 94 8.22 -16.49 -2.04
N ARG A 95 8.02 -17.58 -1.30
CA ARG A 95 6.70 -18.19 -1.13
C ARG A 95 6.56 -18.90 0.20
N PHE A 96 5.39 -18.77 0.80
CA PHE A 96 5.06 -19.33 2.10
C PHE A 96 3.55 -19.45 2.28
N PHE A 97 3.13 -20.20 3.30
CA PHE A 97 1.73 -20.30 3.71
C PHE A 97 1.38 -19.21 4.70
N PHE A 98 0.23 -18.56 4.49
CA PHE A 98 -0.24 -17.58 5.43
C PHE A 98 -1.77 -17.43 5.42
N GLY A 99 -2.35 -17.35 6.61
CA GLY A 99 -3.77 -17.11 6.78
C GLY A 99 -4.69 -18.29 6.53
N ASN A 100 -5.99 -17.97 6.52
CA ASN A 100 -7.08 -18.88 6.27
C ASN A 100 -7.81 -18.55 4.95
N PRO A 101 -8.54 -19.49 4.36
CA PRO A 101 -9.38 -19.20 3.20
C PRO A 101 -10.35 -18.04 3.46
N GLY A 102 -10.33 -17.03 2.58
CA GLY A 102 -11.18 -15.84 2.69
C GLY A 102 -10.53 -14.65 3.40
N ASP A 103 -9.35 -14.83 3.99
CA ASP A 103 -8.49 -13.74 4.43
C ASP A 103 -8.02 -12.90 3.22
N LEU A 104 -7.77 -11.62 3.45
CA LEU A 104 -7.25 -10.67 2.46
C LEU A 104 -5.82 -10.26 2.85
N PRO A 105 -4.86 -10.25 1.91
CA PRO A 105 -3.51 -9.82 2.19
C PRO A 105 -3.45 -8.31 2.45
N LEU A 106 -2.56 -7.92 3.34
CA LEU A 106 -2.14 -6.56 3.61
C LEU A 106 -0.64 -6.52 3.35
N ALA A 107 -0.17 -5.47 2.70
CA ALA A 107 1.25 -5.23 2.44
C ALA A 107 1.61 -3.83 2.89
N GLY A 108 2.71 -3.72 3.62
CA GLY A 108 3.22 -2.45 4.13
C GLY A 108 4.31 -2.64 5.18
N ASP A 109 4.96 -1.54 5.52
CA ASP A 109 5.99 -1.40 6.55
C ASP A 109 5.33 -1.08 7.90
N PHE A 110 4.88 -2.11 8.61
CA PHE A 110 4.13 -1.94 9.85
C PHE A 110 5.00 -1.73 11.11
N ASP A 111 6.33 -1.74 10.99
CA ASP A 111 7.27 -1.45 12.09
C ASP A 111 8.28 -0.33 11.82
N GLY A 112 8.24 0.25 10.62
CA GLY A 112 9.01 1.43 10.22
C GLY A 112 10.46 1.11 9.89
N ASP A 113 10.78 -0.12 9.47
CA ASP A 113 12.14 -0.54 9.13
C ASP A 113 12.52 -0.30 7.66
N GLY A 114 11.56 0.13 6.85
CA GLY A 114 11.67 0.41 5.43
C GLY A 114 11.43 -0.80 4.53
N CYS A 115 10.95 -1.93 5.06
CA CYS A 115 10.65 -3.14 4.33
C CYS A 115 9.17 -3.52 4.47
N ASP A 116 8.53 -3.89 3.36
CA ASP A 116 7.16 -4.37 3.43
C ASP A 116 7.09 -5.82 3.84
N THR A 117 6.10 -6.11 4.68
CA THR A 117 5.74 -7.48 5.08
C THR A 117 4.32 -7.82 4.68
N VAL A 118 3.97 -9.11 4.73
CA VAL A 118 2.62 -9.56 4.39
C VAL A 118 1.85 -9.89 5.66
N SER A 119 0.80 -9.10 5.88
CA SER A 119 -0.15 -9.21 6.97
C SER A 119 -1.55 -9.61 6.44
N ILE A 120 -2.52 -9.81 7.34
CA ILE A 120 -3.86 -10.29 6.94
C ILE A 120 -4.97 -9.46 7.58
N TYR A 121 -5.99 -9.17 6.77
CA TYR A 121 -7.30 -8.81 7.25
C TYR A 121 -8.29 -9.96 7.07
N ARG A 122 -9.03 -10.29 8.14
CA ARG A 122 -10.11 -11.26 8.11
C ARG A 122 -11.45 -10.55 8.01
N PRO A 123 -12.05 -10.45 6.81
CA PRO A 123 -13.28 -9.70 6.59
C PRO A 123 -14.50 -10.34 7.23
N SER A 124 -14.49 -11.63 7.57
CA SER A 124 -15.61 -12.28 8.27
C SER A 124 -15.72 -11.86 9.75
N GLU A 125 -14.63 -11.39 10.34
CA GLU A 125 -14.55 -10.98 11.75
C GLU A 125 -14.35 -9.47 11.93
N GLY A 126 -13.91 -8.76 10.88
CA GLY A 126 -13.45 -7.37 11.01
C GLY A 126 -12.16 -7.28 11.82
N LYS A 127 -11.21 -8.20 11.56
CA LYS A 127 -10.03 -8.38 12.39
C LYS A 127 -8.74 -8.30 11.58
N VAL A 128 -7.80 -7.51 12.07
CA VAL A 128 -6.46 -7.34 11.52
C VAL A 128 -5.49 -8.24 12.27
N TYR A 129 -4.55 -8.83 11.54
CA TYR A 129 -3.41 -9.57 12.03
C TYR A 129 -2.15 -9.01 11.37
N ILE A 130 -1.27 -8.39 12.16
CA ILE A 130 0.00 -7.84 11.68
C ILE A 130 1.15 -8.76 12.09
N ILE A 131 2.03 -9.04 11.15
CA ILE A 131 3.28 -9.75 11.38
C ILE A 131 4.40 -9.07 10.58
N ASN A 132 5.51 -8.75 11.26
CA ASN A 132 6.66 -8.03 10.70
C ASN A 132 7.76 -8.99 10.25
N GLU A 133 7.37 -10.10 9.63
CA GLU A 133 8.32 -11.04 9.01
C GLU A 133 7.70 -11.72 7.79
N LEU A 134 8.55 -11.98 6.79
CA LEU A 134 8.19 -12.81 5.65
C LEU A 134 8.47 -14.29 5.94
N GLY A 135 7.63 -15.17 5.39
CA GLY A 135 7.88 -16.60 5.45
C GLY A 135 8.89 -17.04 4.38
N GLU A 136 9.49 -18.21 4.58
CA GLU A 136 10.45 -18.78 3.62
C GLU A 136 10.20 -20.28 3.39
N ASN A 137 10.69 -20.78 2.26
CA ASN A 137 10.83 -22.22 1.97
C ASN A 137 9.54 -23.04 2.17
N ASP A 138 8.40 -22.53 1.71
CA ASP A 138 7.09 -23.17 1.90
C ASP A 138 6.70 -23.36 3.39
N GLY A 139 7.31 -22.59 4.29
CA GLY A 139 6.97 -22.54 5.70
C GLY A 139 5.66 -21.82 5.97
N GLY A 140 5.13 -21.98 7.17
CA GLY A 140 4.06 -21.14 7.70
C GLY A 140 4.63 -20.09 8.63
N LEU A 141 3.94 -18.96 8.74
CA LEU A 141 4.25 -17.93 9.73
C LEU A 141 3.68 -18.25 11.11
N GLY A 142 4.28 -17.66 12.14
CA GLY A 142 3.91 -17.83 13.53
C GLY A 142 2.65 -17.06 13.94
N ALA A 143 2.54 -16.78 15.24
CA ALA A 143 1.48 -15.91 15.75
C ALA A 143 1.75 -14.46 15.33
N ALA A 144 0.69 -13.75 14.95
CA ALA A 144 0.75 -12.32 14.67
C ALA A 144 1.24 -11.53 15.90
N GLU A 145 2.03 -10.49 15.65
CA GLU A 145 2.50 -9.55 16.68
C GLU A 145 1.34 -8.69 17.18
N PHE A 146 0.54 -8.16 16.26
CA PHE A 146 -0.68 -7.43 16.58
C PHE A 146 -1.90 -8.17 16.07
N ALA A 147 -2.95 -8.20 16.90
CA ALA A 147 -4.25 -8.72 16.51
C ALA A 147 -5.37 -7.90 17.15
N TYR A 148 -6.14 -7.19 16.33
CA TYR A 148 -7.16 -6.25 16.80
C TYR A 148 -8.35 -6.17 15.86
N TYR A 149 -9.50 -5.78 16.42
CA TYR A 149 -10.69 -5.51 15.61
C TYR A 149 -10.65 -4.11 15.04
N PHE A 150 -10.96 -3.99 13.76
CA PHE A 150 -11.17 -2.72 13.09
C PHE A 150 -12.21 -2.90 11.97
N GLY A 151 -13.23 -2.06 11.99
CA GLY A 151 -14.32 -2.07 11.03
C GLY A 151 -15.39 -3.12 11.26
N ASN A 152 -16.19 -3.37 10.22
CA ASN A 152 -17.28 -4.31 10.22
C ASN A 152 -17.05 -5.43 9.19
N PRO A 153 -17.72 -6.58 9.36
CA PRO A 153 -17.64 -7.63 8.38
C PRO A 153 -18.03 -7.17 6.98
N GLY A 154 -17.18 -7.49 5.99
CA GLY A 154 -17.36 -7.12 4.58
C GLY A 154 -16.70 -5.82 4.13
N ASP A 155 -16.20 -4.98 5.05
CA ASP A 155 -15.37 -3.84 4.67
C ASP A 155 -14.07 -4.32 4.01
N GLN A 156 -13.57 -3.60 3.00
CA GLN A 156 -12.37 -3.97 2.24
C GLN A 156 -11.15 -3.21 2.76
N PRO A 157 -10.01 -3.85 3.00
CA PRO A 157 -8.85 -3.19 3.55
C PRO A 157 -7.97 -2.54 2.49
N PHE A 158 -7.20 -1.56 2.95
CA PHE A 158 -6.06 -0.98 2.26
C PHE A 158 -5.03 -0.54 3.30
N VAL A 159 -3.80 -0.29 2.87
CA VAL A 159 -2.65 0.00 3.75
C VAL A 159 -1.95 1.26 3.26
N GLY A 160 -1.40 2.04 4.19
CA GLY A 160 -0.51 3.15 3.90
C GLY A 160 -0.15 3.98 5.14
N ASP A 161 0.84 4.86 5.01
CA ASP A 161 1.28 5.84 6.00
C ASP A 161 0.41 7.11 5.92
N PHE A 162 -0.73 7.09 6.61
CA PHE A 162 -1.74 8.15 6.48
C PHE A 162 -1.39 9.47 7.19
N ASP A 163 -0.44 9.48 8.13
CA ASP A 163 -0.01 10.68 8.87
C ASP A 163 1.46 11.09 8.68
N GLY A 164 2.23 10.30 7.95
CA GLY A 164 3.58 10.62 7.48
C GLY A 164 4.64 10.32 8.52
N ASP A 165 4.43 9.32 9.37
CA ASP A 165 5.38 8.93 10.42
C ASP A 165 6.34 7.81 10.00
N GLY A 166 6.16 7.28 8.78
CA GLY A 166 6.93 6.20 8.19
C GLY A 166 6.43 4.80 8.57
N ILE A 167 5.29 4.66 9.26
CA ILE A 167 4.70 3.37 9.61
C ILE A 167 3.37 3.22 8.87
N ASP A 168 3.28 2.16 8.10
CA ASP A 168 2.05 1.81 7.40
C ASP A 168 0.97 1.35 8.38
N THR A 169 -0.25 1.77 8.13
CA THR A 169 -1.39 1.45 8.98
C THR A 169 -2.62 1.09 8.17
N ILE A 170 -3.71 0.74 8.86
CA ILE A 170 -4.87 0.10 8.21
C ILE A 170 -5.96 1.10 7.91
N GLY A 171 -6.35 1.14 6.64
CA GLY A 171 -7.57 1.75 6.14
C GLY A 171 -8.62 0.70 5.77
N LEU A 172 -9.89 1.09 5.84
CA LEU A 172 -11.03 0.29 5.41
C LEU A 172 -11.96 1.10 4.51
N HIS A 173 -12.40 0.48 3.42
CA HIS A 173 -13.39 0.98 2.50
C HIS A 173 -14.69 0.17 2.62
N ARG A 174 -15.79 0.85 2.89
CA ARG A 174 -17.13 0.27 2.83
C ARG A 174 -17.72 0.48 1.44
N GLU A 175 -17.57 -0.52 0.59
CA GLU A 175 -18.04 -0.50 -0.79
C GLU A 175 -19.55 -0.28 -0.93
N SER A 176 -20.37 -0.46 0.11
CA SER A 176 -21.81 -0.20 0.04
C SER A 176 -22.19 1.29 0.21
N THR A 177 -21.29 2.10 0.77
CA THR A 177 -21.56 3.52 1.09
C THR A 177 -20.51 4.49 0.59
N GLY A 178 -19.35 4.00 0.12
CA GLY A 178 -18.19 4.86 -0.20
C GLY A 178 -17.48 5.40 1.05
N LEU A 179 -17.70 4.79 2.23
CA LEU A 179 -17.06 5.25 3.47
C LEU A 179 -15.62 4.77 3.50
N VAL A 180 -14.69 5.70 3.64
CA VAL A 180 -13.26 5.46 3.85
C VAL A 180 -12.93 5.87 5.28
N TYR A 181 -12.23 4.99 5.99
CA TYR A 181 -11.80 5.30 7.34
C TYR A 181 -10.52 4.54 7.69
N SER A 182 -9.61 5.20 8.39
CA SER A 182 -8.28 4.67 8.70
C SER A 182 -7.88 4.96 10.14
N ARG A 183 -6.84 4.28 10.58
CA ARG A 183 -6.20 4.49 11.87
C ARG A 183 -4.72 4.67 11.70
N ASN A 184 -4.11 5.40 12.62
CA ASN A 184 -2.67 5.64 12.63
C ASN A 184 -1.99 4.83 13.76
N SER A 185 -2.53 3.65 14.08
CA SER A 185 -1.94 2.76 15.09
C SER A 185 -2.41 1.31 14.97
N HIS A 186 -1.55 0.36 15.35
CA HIS A 186 -1.83 -1.08 15.41
C HIS A 186 -2.55 -1.51 16.69
N THR A 187 -3.60 -0.79 17.06
CA THR A 187 -4.39 -1.06 18.27
C THR A 187 -5.87 -1.23 17.92
N GLN A 188 -6.70 -1.68 18.88
CA GLN A 188 -8.15 -1.63 18.74
C GLN A 188 -8.70 -0.25 19.14
N GLY A 189 -9.73 0.25 18.44
CA GLY A 189 -10.25 1.59 18.65
C GLY A 189 -11.01 2.16 17.45
N VAL A 190 -11.44 3.42 17.58
CA VAL A 190 -12.16 4.16 16.54
C VAL A 190 -11.19 4.72 15.49
N ALA A 191 -11.72 5.03 14.31
CA ALA A 191 -10.95 5.61 13.22
C ALA A 191 -10.42 7.01 13.56
N ASP A 192 -9.18 7.30 13.15
CA ASP A 192 -8.58 8.64 13.23
C ASP A 192 -9.09 9.53 12.09
N HIS A 193 -9.28 8.94 10.90
CA HIS A 193 -9.92 9.56 9.75
C HIS A 193 -11.20 8.82 9.36
N SER A 194 -12.25 9.56 8.98
CA SER A 194 -13.51 8.98 8.51
C SER A 194 -14.25 9.96 7.60
N PHE A 195 -14.44 9.58 6.33
CA PHE A 195 -15.03 10.43 5.30
C PHE A 195 -15.59 9.62 4.13
N ILE A 196 -16.39 10.25 3.27
CA ILE A 196 -16.87 9.63 2.03
C ILE A 196 -15.92 9.95 0.88
N PHE A 197 -15.46 8.93 0.17
CA PHE A 197 -14.76 9.05 -1.10
C PHE A 197 -15.05 7.82 -1.96
N GLY A 198 -15.65 8.06 -3.13
CA GLY A 198 -16.11 7.01 -4.03
C GLY A 198 -17.60 6.68 -3.93
N ASP A 199 -18.02 5.82 -4.85
CA ASP A 199 -19.38 5.32 -5.02
C ASP A 199 -19.44 3.81 -4.77
N PRO A 200 -20.64 3.24 -4.60
CA PRO A 200 -20.73 1.81 -4.39
C PRO A 200 -20.12 0.96 -5.51
N GLY A 201 -19.26 0.02 -5.14
CA GLY A 201 -18.54 -0.86 -6.05
C GLY A 201 -17.19 -0.31 -6.57
N ASP A 202 -16.77 0.87 -6.13
CA ASP A 202 -15.41 1.35 -6.33
C ASP A 202 -14.42 0.52 -5.49
N ARG A 203 -13.21 0.29 -6.03
CA ARG A 203 -12.14 -0.50 -5.40
C ARG A 203 -11.04 0.44 -4.92
N LEU A 204 -10.64 0.36 -3.66
CA LEU A 204 -9.72 1.34 -3.05
C LEU A 204 -8.29 0.81 -2.98
N VAL A 205 -7.33 1.71 -3.21
CA VAL A 205 -5.90 1.58 -2.96
C VAL A 205 -5.41 2.85 -2.25
N ALA A 206 -4.20 2.85 -1.70
CA ALA A 206 -3.57 4.05 -1.18
C ALA A 206 -2.15 4.20 -1.73
N GLY A 207 -1.65 5.43 -1.65
CA GLY A 207 -0.32 5.80 -2.09
C GLY A 207 -0.04 7.29 -1.91
N ASP A 208 1.23 7.65 -1.89
CA ASP A 208 1.73 9.03 -1.89
C ASP A 208 1.69 9.59 -3.32
N TRP A 209 0.50 9.99 -3.75
CA TRP A 209 0.26 10.42 -5.13
C TRP A 209 0.96 11.73 -5.50
N ASN A 210 1.31 12.57 -4.52
CA ASN A 210 1.86 13.91 -4.73
C ASN A 210 3.31 14.07 -4.21
N GLY A 211 3.90 13.00 -3.66
CA GLY A 211 5.28 12.98 -3.16
C GLY A 211 5.45 13.78 -1.86
N ASP A 212 4.40 13.90 -1.04
CA ASP A 212 4.45 14.66 0.22
C ASP A 212 4.81 13.82 1.45
N GLY A 213 5.03 12.52 1.24
CA GLY A 213 5.39 11.55 2.27
C GLY A 213 4.19 11.02 3.05
N ARG A 214 2.95 11.24 2.59
CA ARG A 214 1.75 10.62 3.16
C ARG A 214 0.96 9.87 2.11
N ASP A 215 0.56 8.67 2.47
CA ASP A 215 -0.41 7.94 1.68
C ASP A 215 -1.82 8.52 1.83
N SER A 216 -2.53 8.52 0.72
CA SER A 216 -3.90 9.01 0.65
C SER A 216 -4.74 8.14 -0.29
N PRO A 217 -6.09 8.22 -0.24
CA PRO A 217 -6.90 7.25 -0.95
C PRO A 217 -6.94 7.48 -2.46
N GLY A 218 -6.85 6.39 -3.20
CA GLY A 218 -7.17 6.29 -4.62
C GLY A 218 -8.25 5.25 -4.85
N ILE A 219 -9.21 5.52 -5.73
CA ILE A 219 -10.25 4.55 -6.09
C ILE A 219 -10.20 4.23 -7.57
N TYR A 220 -10.40 2.97 -7.91
CA TYR A 220 -10.70 2.53 -9.25
C TYR A 220 -12.21 2.29 -9.38
N ARG A 221 -12.81 2.90 -10.40
CA ARG A 221 -14.24 2.77 -10.70
C ARG A 221 -14.46 1.88 -11.92
N PRO A 222 -14.83 0.60 -11.73
CA PRO A 222 -15.04 -0.34 -12.84
C PRO A 222 -16.03 0.13 -13.90
N THR A 223 -17.12 0.79 -13.48
CA THR A 223 -18.20 1.23 -14.38
C THR A 223 -17.76 2.30 -15.37
N THR A 224 -16.76 3.12 -15.00
CA THR A 224 -16.22 4.19 -15.85
C THR A 224 -14.80 3.94 -16.33
N ARG A 225 -14.13 2.87 -15.83
CA ARG A 225 -12.73 2.51 -16.12
C ARG A 225 -11.79 3.67 -15.86
N ARG A 226 -11.88 4.21 -14.65
CA ARG A 226 -11.14 5.40 -14.20
C ARG A 226 -10.58 5.21 -12.81
N PHE A 227 -9.36 5.69 -12.61
CA PHE A 227 -8.86 6.03 -11.28
C PHE A 227 -9.30 7.44 -10.91
N TYR A 228 -9.57 7.64 -9.62
CA TYR A 228 -9.76 8.94 -8.98
C TYR A 228 -8.83 8.98 -7.77
N LEU A 229 -7.84 9.86 -7.80
CA LEU A 229 -6.85 10.00 -6.74
C LEU A 229 -7.15 11.25 -5.92
N ARG A 230 -6.94 11.16 -4.61
CA ARG A 230 -7.13 12.27 -3.69
C ARG A 230 -5.89 12.44 -2.85
N TYR A 231 -5.33 13.65 -2.83
CA TYR A 231 -4.03 13.93 -2.18
C TYR A 231 -4.16 14.22 -0.69
N THR A 232 -5.33 13.98 -0.08
CA THR A 232 -5.58 14.23 1.34
C THR A 232 -6.54 13.22 1.94
N ASN A 233 -6.34 12.92 3.24
CA ASN A 233 -7.24 12.07 4.04
C ASN A 233 -8.48 12.84 4.53
N THR A 234 -9.24 13.45 3.60
CA THR A 234 -10.45 14.24 3.87
C THR A 234 -11.55 14.00 2.84
N GLN A 235 -12.80 14.41 3.13
CA GLN A 235 -13.88 14.36 2.13
C GLN A 235 -13.69 15.39 1.01
N GLY A 236 -13.89 15.00 -0.24
CA GLY A 236 -13.95 15.92 -1.38
C GLY A 236 -13.93 15.20 -2.73
N ILE A 237 -13.80 15.98 -3.81
CA ILE A 237 -13.65 15.45 -5.18
C ILE A 237 -12.22 14.94 -5.42
N ALA A 238 -12.01 14.17 -6.47
CA ALA A 238 -10.66 13.75 -6.85
C ALA A 238 -9.79 14.96 -7.23
N ASP A 239 -8.51 14.91 -6.87
CA ASP A 239 -7.49 15.85 -7.34
C ASP A 239 -7.01 15.44 -8.74
N GLU A 240 -7.04 14.14 -9.05
CA GLU A 240 -6.63 13.58 -10.34
C GLU A 240 -7.59 12.48 -10.81
N GLU A 241 -7.81 12.41 -12.12
CA GLU A 241 -8.59 11.35 -12.77
C GLU A 241 -7.84 10.73 -13.94
N ILE A 242 -7.75 9.40 -13.98
CA ILE A 242 -6.99 8.69 -15.01
C ILE A 242 -7.89 7.67 -15.72
N PRO A 243 -8.26 7.90 -17.01
CA PRO A 243 -9.07 6.96 -17.78
C PRO A 243 -8.24 5.81 -18.34
N TRP A 244 -8.15 4.73 -17.59
CA TRP A 244 -7.33 3.57 -17.93
C TRP A 244 -7.94 2.27 -17.40
N GLY A 245 -7.79 1.19 -18.17
CA GLY A 245 -8.10 -0.16 -17.71
C GLY A 245 -9.41 -0.76 -18.18
N GLU A 246 -9.73 -1.92 -17.59
CA GLU A 246 -10.97 -2.64 -17.81
C GLU A 246 -11.72 -2.91 -16.51
N ALA A 247 -13.04 -3.06 -16.58
CA ALA A 247 -13.91 -3.13 -15.40
C ALA A 247 -13.57 -4.32 -14.48
N SER A 248 -13.15 -5.45 -15.05
CA SER A 248 -12.82 -6.66 -14.29
C SER A 248 -11.46 -6.60 -13.60
N TRP A 249 -10.59 -5.67 -13.95
CA TRP A 249 -9.21 -5.62 -13.45
C TRP A 249 -9.13 -5.05 -12.04
N LEU A 250 -8.26 -5.60 -11.20
CA LEU A 250 -8.06 -5.14 -9.83
C LEU A 250 -6.97 -4.06 -9.79
N PRO A 251 -7.19 -2.96 -9.04
CA PRO A 251 -6.17 -1.93 -8.87
C PRO A 251 -5.06 -2.39 -7.94
N VAL A 252 -3.87 -1.90 -8.20
CA VAL A 252 -2.71 -1.92 -7.31
C VAL A 252 -2.05 -0.55 -7.32
N ALA A 253 -1.27 -0.23 -6.31
CA ALA A 253 -0.55 1.03 -6.19
C ALA A 253 0.86 0.78 -5.62
N GLY A 254 1.76 1.73 -5.82
CA GLY A 254 3.10 1.69 -5.26
C GLY A 254 4.13 2.43 -6.11
N ARG A 255 5.37 2.46 -5.64
CA ARG A 255 6.54 2.93 -6.36
C ARG A 255 7.13 1.81 -7.23
N PHE A 256 6.79 1.80 -8.52
CA PHE A 256 7.19 0.70 -9.41
C PHE A 256 8.62 0.77 -9.97
N GLY A 257 9.37 1.86 -9.69
CA GLY A 257 10.75 2.03 -10.16
C GLY A 257 10.89 1.99 -11.70
N LEU A 258 9.88 2.45 -12.42
CA LEU A 258 9.85 2.45 -13.88
C LEU A 258 10.58 3.69 -14.43
N PRO A 259 11.32 3.56 -15.56
CA PRO A 259 12.04 4.67 -16.19
C PRO A 259 11.14 5.64 -16.95
#